data_AF-A0A0Q7DE00-F1
#
_entry.id   AF-A0A0Q7DE00-F1
#
_cell.length_a   1.000
_cell.length_b   1.000
_cell.length_c   1.000
_cell.angle_alpha   90.00
_cell.angle_beta   90.00
_cell.angle_gamma   90.00
#
_symmetry.space_group_name_H-M   'P 1'
#
loop_
_entity.id
_entity.type
_entity.pdbx_description
1 polymer ?
#
loop_
_entity_poly.entity_id
_entity_poly.type
_entity_poly.pdbx_seq_one_letter_code
_entity_poly.pdbx_strand_id
1 'polypeptide(L)'
;MAKSLAQIQKEIATLQRQAETLKKREVKDVIERIREAIAFYGLSAADLGLGAAGRKQRKVGAKKKKQTKTIGKVKYRDDAGHSWSGHGRRPQWFLDAIAGGKTPEDLAA
;
A
#
# COMPACT_ATOMS: atom_id res chain seq x y z
N MET A 1 -26.81 46.82 30.00
CA MET A 1 -27.69 45.65 29.75
C MET A 1 -26.82 44.41 29.62
N ALA A 2 -27.14 43.33 30.34
CA ALA A 2 -26.42 42.07 30.21
C ALA A 2 -26.80 41.37 28.90
N LYS A 3 -25.84 40.74 28.22
CA LYS A 3 -26.13 39.91 27.04
C LYS A 3 -27.04 38.76 27.44
N SER A 4 -28.05 38.46 26.63
CA SER A 4 -28.93 37.32 26.90
C SER A 4 -28.19 36.01 26.64
N LEU A 5 -28.65 34.92 27.28
CA LEU A 5 -28.06 33.58 27.12
C LEU A 5 -28.03 33.16 25.63
N ALA A 6 -29.12 33.42 24.89
CA ALA A 6 -29.20 33.16 23.46
C ALA A 6 -28.18 33.97 22.63
N GLN A 7 -27.92 35.22 23.03
CA GLN A 7 -26.95 36.09 22.37
C GLN A 7 -25.52 35.60 22.60
N ILE A 8 -25.21 35.16 23.83
CA ILE A 8 -23.92 34.53 24.17
C ILE A 8 -23.73 33.23 23.37
N GLN A 9 -24.74 32.38 23.27
CA GLN A 9 -24.66 31.13 22.50
C GLN A 9 -24.40 31.37 21.01
N LYS A 10 -25.04 32.37 20.41
CA LYS A 10 -24.81 32.74 19.00
C LYS A 10 -23.38 33.24 18.77
N GLU A 11 -22.84 34.00 19.71
CA GLU A 11 -21.47 34.49 19.67
C GLU A 11 -20.46 33.34 19.80
N ILE A 12 -20.70 32.39 20.71
CA ILE A 12 -19.89 31.16 20.84
C ILE A 12 -19.88 30.36 19.53
N ALA A 13 -21.05 30.12 18.93
CA ALA A 13 -21.13 29.36 17.68
C ALA A 13 -20.36 30.06 16.53
N THR A 14 -20.38 31.39 16.51
CA THR A 14 -19.63 32.18 15.53
C THR A 14 -18.13 32.08 15.76
N LEU A 15 -17.68 32.24 17.01
CA LEU A 15 -16.28 32.13 17.40
C LEU A 15 -15.73 30.72 17.14
N GLN A 16 -16.53 29.68 17.39
CA GLN A 16 -16.15 28.30 17.09
C GLN A 16 -15.89 28.09 15.60
N ARG A 17 -16.77 28.58 14.72
CA ARG A 17 -16.57 28.49 13.26
C ARG A 17 -15.33 29.25 12.81
N GLN A 18 -15.06 30.41 13.40
CA GLN A 18 -13.85 31.19 13.13
C GLN A 18 -12.60 30.43 13.57
N ALA A 19 -12.61 29.83 14.77
CA ALA A 19 -11.51 29.02 15.29
C ALA A 19 -11.23 27.80 14.40
N GLU A 20 -12.27 27.09 13.94
CA GLU A 20 -12.10 25.97 13.01
C GLU A 20 -11.52 26.42 11.67
N THR A 21 -11.92 27.59 11.17
CA THR A 21 -11.39 28.15 9.92
C THR A 21 -9.91 28.51 10.05
N LEU A 22 -9.52 29.15 11.16
CA LEU A 22 -8.13 29.46 11.45
C LEU A 22 -7.30 28.19 11.60
N LYS A 23 -7.76 27.22 12.39
CA LYS A 23 -7.10 25.93 12.56
C LYS A 23 -6.86 25.22 11.23
N LYS A 24 -7.83 25.23 10.31
CA LYS A 24 -7.66 24.62 8.98
C LYS A 24 -6.56 25.30 8.16
N ARG A 25 -6.44 26.63 8.25
CA ARG A 25 -5.38 27.40 7.57
C ARG A 25 -4.01 27.08 8.17
N GLU A 26 -3.88 27.17 9.48
CA GLU A 26 -2.61 26.85 10.17
C GLU A 26 -2.17 25.41 9.90
N VAL A 27 -3.09 24.46 9.96
CA VAL A 27 -2.80 23.05 9.64
C VAL A 27 -2.34 22.90 8.18
N LYS A 28 -2.91 23.64 7.23
CA LYS A 28 -2.49 23.60 5.83
C LYS A 28 -1.04 24.07 5.68
N ASP A 29 -0.70 25.21 6.28
CA ASP A 29 0.64 25.80 6.19
C ASP A 29 1.69 24.88 6.84
N VAL A 30 1.34 24.28 7.99
CA VAL A 30 2.20 23.29 8.66
C VAL A 30 2.38 22.04 7.81
N ILE A 31 1.32 21.55 7.14
CA ILE A 31 1.43 20.40 6.22
C ILE A 31 2.36 20.71 5.05
N GLU A 32 2.30 21.91 4.47
CA GLU A 32 3.20 22.31 3.38
C GLU A 32 4.66 22.30 3.83
N ARG A 33 4.96 22.90 4.99
CA ARG A 33 6.32 22.87 5.58
C ARG A 33 6.81 21.44 5.88
N ILE A 34 5.95 20.58 6.40
CA ILE A 34 6.30 19.17 6.68
C ILE A 34 6.54 18.42 5.37
N ARG A 35 5.77 18.69 4.31
CA ARG A 35 5.97 18.07 2.99
C ARG A 35 7.31 18.45 2.38
N GLU A 36 7.72 19.72 2.49
CA GLU A 36 9.05 20.16 2.06
C GLU A 36 10.15 19.44 2.83
N ALA A 37 10.04 19.35 4.15
CA ALA A 37 11.00 18.61 4.97
C ALA A 37 11.04 17.12 4.59
N ILE A 38 9.89 16.49 4.36
CA ILE A 38 9.79 15.10 3.89
C ILE A 38 10.54 14.93 2.56
N ALA A 39 10.32 15.84 1.60
CA ALA A 39 10.94 15.76 0.28
C ALA A 39 12.46 16.00 0.33
N PHE A 40 12.90 16.98 1.13
CA PHE A 40 14.31 17.35 1.24
C PHE A 40 15.15 16.26 1.92
N TYR A 41 14.63 15.68 3.00
CA TYR A 41 15.34 14.66 3.78
C TYR A 41 15.00 13.22 3.37
N GLY A 42 14.10 13.04 2.39
CA GLY A 42 13.66 11.71 1.95
C GLY A 42 12.92 10.91 3.04
N LEU A 43 12.24 11.58 3.97
CA LEU A 43 11.58 10.93 5.11
C LEU A 43 10.37 10.13 4.63
N SER A 44 10.24 8.91 5.13
CA SER A 44 9.06 8.09 4.95
C SER A 44 8.12 8.20 6.15
N ALA A 45 6.87 7.74 5.99
CA ALA A 45 5.95 7.61 7.13
C ALA A 45 6.52 6.71 8.24
N ALA A 46 7.39 5.76 7.92
CA ALA A 46 8.05 4.91 8.92
C ALA A 46 9.06 5.71 9.76
N ASP A 47 9.84 6.59 9.13
CA ASP A 47 10.83 7.44 9.82
C ASP A 47 10.17 8.46 10.76
N LEU A 48 8.93 8.85 10.45
CA LEU A 48 8.09 9.71 11.29
C LEU A 48 7.29 8.94 12.35
N GLY A 49 7.42 7.61 12.44
CA GLY A 49 6.60 6.78 13.33
C GLY A 49 5.10 6.78 12.98
N LEU A 50 4.73 7.28 11.81
CA LEU A 50 3.37 7.34 11.26
C LEU A 50 3.01 6.08 10.46
N GLY A 51 3.99 5.22 10.20
CA GLY A 51 3.80 3.89 9.65
C GLY A 51 2.95 3.06 10.61
N ALA A 52 1.92 2.41 10.09
CA ALA A 52 1.02 1.57 10.89
C ALA A 52 1.80 0.41 11.53
N ALA A 53 2.31 0.60 12.74
CA ALA A 53 2.65 -0.49 13.64
C ALA A 53 1.35 -1.27 13.91
N GLY A 54 1.12 -2.35 13.17
CA GLY A 54 0.08 -3.33 13.47
C GLY A 54 -1.28 -3.20 12.79
N ARG A 55 -1.51 -2.29 11.84
CA ARG A 55 -2.75 -2.31 11.03
C ARG A 55 -2.50 -2.88 9.65
N LYS A 56 -2.64 -4.21 9.56
CA LYS A 56 -2.81 -4.96 8.31
C LYS A 56 -3.98 -4.33 7.54
N GLN A 57 -3.69 -3.35 6.69
CA GLN A 57 -4.70 -2.71 5.84
C GLN A 57 -5.30 -3.80 4.95
N ARG A 58 -6.52 -4.26 5.29
CA ARG A 58 -7.40 -4.89 4.31
C ARG A 58 -7.65 -3.83 3.24
N LYS A 59 -6.95 -3.97 2.12
CA LYS A 59 -7.12 -3.11 0.94
C LYS A 59 -8.56 -3.25 0.45
N VAL A 60 -9.42 -2.31 0.84
CA VAL A 60 -10.68 -2.06 0.13
C VAL A 60 -10.32 -1.39 -1.19
N GLY A 61 -10.92 -1.89 -2.26
CA GLY A 61 -10.43 -1.76 -3.63
C GLY A 61 -10.20 -0.33 -4.10
N ALA A 62 -8.94 -0.01 -4.35
CA ALA A 62 -8.57 0.98 -5.36
C ALA A 62 -7.94 0.22 -6.52
N LYS A 63 -8.52 0.35 -7.72
CA LYS A 63 -8.01 -0.19 -8.99
C LYS A 63 -6.58 0.33 -9.23
N LYS A 64 -5.57 -0.32 -8.64
CA LYS A 64 -4.19 -0.17 -9.05
C LYS A 64 -4.08 -0.85 -10.41
N LYS A 65 -3.74 -0.06 -11.44
CA LYS A 65 -3.21 -0.54 -12.72
C LYS A 65 -2.31 -1.74 -12.41
N LYS A 66 -2.58 -2.88 -13.05
CA LYS A 66 -1.76 -4.09 -12.98
C LYS A 66 -0.33 -3.70 -13.29
N GLN A 67 0.45 -3.44 -12.26
CA GLN A 67 1.89 -3.63 -12.32
C GLN A 67 2.01 -5.13 -12.49
N THR A 68 2.28 -5.56 -13.73
CA THR A 68 2.56 -6.95 -14.06
C THR A 68 3.60 -7.43 -13.07
N LYS A 69 3.16 -8.14 -12.02
CA LYS A 69 4.03 -9.11 -11.37
C LYS A 69 4.49 -9.95 -12.54
N THR A 70 5.76 -9.85 -12.87
CA THR A 70 6.44 -10.85 -13.69
C THR A 70 6.17 -12.17 -12.99
N ILE A 71 5.12 -12.86 -13.43
CA ILE A 71 4.91 -14.27 -13.16
C ILE A 71 6.23 -14.86 -13.64
N GLY A 72 7.06 -15.31 -12.69
CA GLY A 72 8.37 -15.86 -13.02
C GLY A 72 8.16 -16.84 -14.16
N LYS A 73 8.86 -16.60 -15.28
CA LYS A 73 8.67 -17.36 -16.53
C LYS A 73 8.57 -18.83 -16.15
N VAL A 74 7.45 -19.47 -16.46
CA VAL A 74 7.33 -20.93 -16.32
C VAL A 74 8.48 -21.48 -17.14
N LYS A 75 9.42 -22.16 -16.48
CA LYS A 75 10.62 -22.64 -17.14
C LYS A 75 10.42 -24.07 -17.62
N TYR A 76 9.58 -24.83 -16.93
CA TYR A 76 9.28 -26.22 -17.27
C TYR A 76 7.77 -26.52 -17.26
N ARG A 77 7.29 -27.34 -18.19
CA ARG A 77 5.91 -27.80 -18.34
C ARG A 77 5.88 -29.27 -18.78
N ASP A 78 4.84 -30.00 -18.40
CA ASP A 78 4.55 -31.33 -18.93
C ASP A 78 3.28 -31.38 -19.80
N ASP A 79 3.07 -32.53 -20.44
CA ASP A 79 1.92 -32.83 -21.29
C ASP A 79 0.59 -32.87 -20.49
N ALA A 80 0.66 -33.13 -19.18
CA ALA A 80 -0.48 -33.15 -18.27
C ALA A 80 -0.91 -31.75 -17.81
N GLY A 81 -0.17 -30.70 -18.20
CA GLY A 81 -0.48 -29.30 -17.88
C GLY A 81 0.10 -28.81 -16.56
N HIS A 82 0.94 -29.59 -15.90
CA HIS A 82 1.74 -29.16 -14.76
C HIS A 82 2.87 -28.23 -15.22
N SER A 83 3.18 -27.23 -14.39
CA SER A 83 4.17 -26.22 -14.72
C SER A 83 5.00 -25.82 -13.51
N TRP A 84 6.29 -25.55 -13.73
CA TRP A 84 7.23 -25.19 -12.69
C TRP A 84 8.17 -24.08 -13.15
N SER A 85 8.34 -23.06 -12.31
CA SER A 85 9.15 -21.87 -12.61
C SER A 85 10.66 -22.09 -12.49
N GLY A 86 11.10 -23.33 -12.21
CA GLY A 86 12.50 -23.68 -11.95
C GLY A 86 13.06 -23.14 -10.63
N HIS A 87 12.23 -22.47 -9.82
CA HIS A 87 12.60 -21.92 -8.52
C HIS A 87 11.96 -22.73 -7.39
N GLY A 88 12.71 -22.98 -6.32
CA GLY A 88 12.26 -23.75 -5.15
C GLY A 88 12.42 -25.27 -5.31
N ARG A 89 11.69 -26.05 -4.52
CA ARG A 89 11.74 -27.52 -4.55
C ARG A 89 11.19 -28.04 -5.88
N ARG A 90 11.91 -28.98 -6.50
CA ARG A 90 11.46 -29.69 -7.70
C ARG A 90 10.17 -30.45 -7.42
N PRO A 91 9.12 -30.29 -8.23
CA PRO A 91 7.88 -31.04 -8.08
C PRO A 91 8.05 -32.50 -8.52
N GLN A 92 7.19 -33.37 -8.01
CA GLN A 92 7.30 -34.82 -8.23
C GLN A 92 7.21 -35.19 -9.71
N TRP A 93 6.28 -34.60 -10.47
CA TRP A 93 6.13 -34.83 -11.91
C TRP A 93 7.41 -34.54 -12.71
N PHE A 94 8.18 -33.52 -12.29
CA PHE A 94 9.43 -33.18 -12.95
C PHE A 94 10.49 -34.26 -12.67
N LEU A 95 10.56 -34.75 -11.43
CA LEU A 95 11.46 -35.84 -11.07
C LEU A 95 11.09 -37.15 -11.77
N ASP A 96 9.81 -37.48 -11.84
CA ASP A 96 9.29 -38.67 -12.53
C ASP A 96 9.55 -38.58 -14.04
N ALA A 97 9.42 -37.40 -14.64
CA ALA A 97 9.73 -37.20 -16.05
C ALA A 97 11.24 -37.35 -16.34
N ILE A 98 12.12 -36.84 -15.47
CA ILE A 98 13.57 -37.08 -15.58
C ILE A 98 13.90 -38.56 -15.37
N ALA A 99 13.27 -39.24 -14.42
CA ALA A 99 13.45 -40.66 -14.18
C ALA A 99 12.93 -41.52 -15.34
N GLY A 100 11.88 -41.07 -16.02
CA GLY A 100 11.33 -41.66 -17.24
C GLY A 100 12.18 -41.43 -18.51
N GLY A 101 13.37 -40.83 -18.37
CA GLY A 101 14.31 -40.63 -19.47
C GLY A 101 14.11 -39.33 -20.27
N LYS A 102 13.18 -38.46 -19.87
CA LYS A 102 13.06 -37.12 -20.48
C LYS A 102 14.16 -36.21 -19.94
N THR A 103 14.70 -35.32 -20.75
CA THR A 103 15.67 -34.34 -20.26
C THR A 103 14.95 -33.11 -19.69
N PRO A 104 15.60 -32.32 -18.83
CA PRO A 104 15.05 -31.03 -18.38
C PRO A 104 14.72 -30.09 -19.54
N GLU A 105 15.42 -30.23 -20.67
CA GLU A 105 15.25 -29.41 -21.88
C GLU A 105 13.98 -29.77 -22.63
N ASP A 106 13.64 -31.07 -22.70
CA ASP A 106 12.35 -31.54 -23.26
C ASP A 106 11.14 -31.04 -22.47
N LEU A 107 11.34 -30.80 -21.18
CA LEU A 107 10.31 -30.27 -20.29
C LEU A 107 10.31 -28.75 -20.26
N ALA A 108 11.17 -28.05 -21.01
CA ALA A 108 11.20 -26.59 -21.00
C ALA A 108 9.94 -26.01 -21.67
N ALA A 109 9.35 -24.98 -21.06
CA ALA A 109 8.14 -24.33 -21.56
C ALA A 109 8.42 -23.25 -22.61
#